data_AF-X1UEI3-F1
#
_entry.id   AF-X1UEI3-F1
#
_cell.length_a   1.000
_cell.length_b   1.000
_cell.length_c   1.000
_cell.angle_alpha   90.00
_cell.angle_beta   90.00
_cell.angle_gamma   90.00
#
_symmetry.space_group_name_H-M   'P 1'
#
loop_
_entity.id
_entity.type
_entity.pdbx_description
1 polymer ?
#
loop_
_entity_poly.entity_id
_entity_poly.type
_entity_poly.pdbx_seq_one_letter_code
_entity_poly.pdbx_strand_id
1 'polypeptide(L)'
;MPVIRKVTDPAKIVTDEQVLKFLAKRGVDKDYVEFWHDYNAQHPNAKFYRDLKSNNLIGVFTSLIRVNEDNVKIEPQWIKQGDDYVSSPNLFACRVSGKKVEFSAGKQIVWEPQLFLNGIEQFCGKAKILLVDPFNENYHGNVLEWDYGICKRWLRIIPGYLFERWIFQSNPQGEVRIKHNCIGDMQLGFGGARDGRWFDLEATVTSDEEII
;
A
#
# COMPACT_ATOMS: atom_id res chain seq x y z
N MET A 1 41.32 4.55 24.74
CA MET A 1 40.05 4.09 24.13
C MET A 1 38.99 5.14 24.41
N PRO A 2 38.16 5.54 23.42
CA PRO A 2 37.08 6.49 23.65
C PRO A 2 36.10 5.95 24.70
N VAL A 3 35.61 6.82 25.58
CA VAL A 3 34.64 6.46 26.62
C VAL A 3 33.28 6.25 25.95
N ILE A 4 32.80 5.01 25.95
CA ILE A 4 31.47 4.65 25.44
C ILE A 4 30.41 5.07 26.47
N ARG A 5 29.42 5.84 26.04
CA ARG A 5 28.32 6.33 26.87
C ARG A 5 26.98 5.78 26.40
N LYS A 6 26.01 5.74 27.31
CA LYS A 6 24.62 5.44 26.97
C LYS A 6 24.06 6.50 26.01
N VAL A 7 23.17 6.09 25.12
CA VAL A 7 22.42 6.95 24.23
C VAL A 7 21.32 7.64 25.05
N THR A 8 21.43 8.96 25.20
CA THR A 8 20.46 9.77 25.95
C THR A 8 19.69 10.76 25.08
N ASP A 9 20.13 10.96 23.84
CA ASP A 9 19.46 11.83 22.87
C ASP A 9 18.16 11.16 22.41
N PRO A 10 16.97 11.74 22.68
CA PRO A 10 15.69 11.17 22.31
C PRO A 10 15.55 10.85 20.81
N ALA A 11 16.18 11.65 19.93
CA ALA A 11 16.13 11.42 18.49
C ALA A 11 16.93 10.18 18.04
N LYS A 12 17.83 9.70 18.89
CA LYS A 12 18.70 8.54 18.64
C LYS A 12 18.28 7.27 19.37
N ILE A 13 17.29 7.35 20.25
CA ILE A 13 16.82 6.18 21.00
C ILE A 13 16.14 5.20 20.04
N VAL A 14 16.48 3.91 20.18
CA VAL A 14 15.81 2.84 19.43
C VAL A 14 14.38 2.67 19.93
N THR A 15 13.41 3.01 19.09
CA THR A 15 11.97 2.84 19.35
C THR A 15 11.32 1.74 18.52
N ASP A 16 12.02 1.23 17.51
CA ASP A 16 11.51 0.17 16.64
C ASP A 16 11.39 -1.16 17.41
N GLU A 17 10.17 -1.70 17.52
CA GLU A 17 9.91 -2.92 18.29
C GLU A 17 10.64 -4.15 17.76
N GLN A 18 10.83 -4.26 16.44
CA GLN A 18 11.51 -5.42 15.85
C GLN A 18 12.99 -5.39 16.21
N VAL A 19 13.59 -4.19 16.18
CA VAL A 19 14.98 -4.00 16.61
C VAL A 19 15.11 -4.29 18.10
N LEU A 20 14.22 -3.77 18.94
CA LEU A 20 14.24 -4.03 20.38
C LEU A 20 14.15 -5.53 20.71
N LYS A 21 13.27 -6.27 20.02
CA LYS A 21 13.16 -7.73 20.14
C LYS A 21 14.44 -8.44 19.69
N PHE A 22 15.05 -7.99 18.59
CA PHE A 22 16.32 -8.53 18.10
C PHE A 22 17.47 -8.30 19.09
N LEU A 23 17.62 -7.09 19.62
CA LEU A 23 18.64 -6.73 20.60
C LEU A 23 18.53 -7.59 21.86
N ALA A 24 17.31 -7.71 22.41
CA ALA A 24 17.04 -8.54 23.57
C ALA A 24 17.42 -10.01 23.32
N LYS A 25 17.04 -10.57 22.16
CA LYS A 25 17.39 -11.95 21.77
C LYS A 25 18.90 -12.18 21.67
N ARG A 26 19.68 -11.15 21.32
CA ARG A 26 21.14 -11.21 21.16
C ARG A 26 21.90 -10.81 22.43
N GLY A 27 21.21 -10.41 23.50
CA GLY A 27 21.84 -9.88 24.70
C GLY A 27 22.57 -8.55 24.46
N VAL A 28 22.18 -7.79 23.43
CA VAL A 28 22.73 -6.46 23.15
C VAL A 28 21.96 -5.43 23.96
N ASP A 29 22.69 -4.62 24.72
CA ASP A 29 22.13 -3.59 25.58
C ASP A 29 21.63 -2.40 24.75
N LYS A 30 20.30 -2.26 24.66
CA LYS A 30 19.66 -1.21 23.86
C LYS A 30 20.08 0.22 24.26
N ASP A 31 20.52 0.44 25.50
CA ASP A 31 20.96 1.76 25.97
C ASP A 31 22.26 2.21 25.29
N TYR A 32 22.95 1.29 24.59
CA TYR A 32 24.19 1.55 23.85
C TYR A 32 24.01 1.36 22.34
N VAL A 33 22.77 1.26 21.87
CA VAL A 33 22.46 1.23 20.44
C VAL A 33 21.83 2.56 20.05
N GLU A 34 22.42 3.27 19.09
CA GLU A 34 21.84 4.51 18.55
C GLU A 34 21.19 4.25 17.19
N PHE A 35 20.07 4.93 16.94
CA PHE A 35 19.59 5.16 15.60
C PHE A 35 20.62 6.02 14.85
N TRP A 36 21.06 5.54 13.69
CA TRP A 36 22.18 6.11 12.98
C TRP A 36 21.75 6.74 11.65
N HIS A 37 20.98 6.02 10.84
CA HIS A 37 20.48 6.50 9.56
C HIS A 37 19.03 6.07 9.31
N ASP A 38 18.20 7.02 8.87
CA ASP A 38 16.87 6.74 8.31
C ASP A 38 16.98 6.31 6.84
N TYR A 39 15.83 5.95 6.27
CA TYR A 39 15.65 5.79 4.84
C TYR A 39 16.14 7.05 4.10
N ASN A 40 16.89 6.84 3.04
CA ASN A 40 17.34 7.91 2.14
C ASN A 40 17.42 7.40 0.70
N ALA A 41 17.68 8.29 -0.27
CA ALA A 41 17.74 7.91 -1.68
C ALA A 41 18.76 6.78 -1.98
N GLN A 42 19.85 6.66 -1.22
CA GLN A 42 20.85 5.59 -1.37
C GLN A 42 20.38 4.26 -0.75
N HIS A 43 19.55 4.34 0.29
CA HIS A 43 19.02 3.22 1.06
C HIS A 43 17.51 3.38 1.27
N PRO A 44 16.71 3.37 0.20
CA PRO A 44 15.31 3.78 0.28
C PRO A 44 14.42 2.81 1.06
N ASN A 45 14.94 1.62 1.34
CA ASN A 45 14.24 0.53 2.00
C ASN A 45 14.98 0.03 3.25
N ALA A 46 15.99 0.75 3.74
CA ALA A 46 16.75 0.36 4.92
C ALA A 46 16.90 1.48 5.96
N LYS A 47 16.81 1.09 7.22
CA LYS A 47 17.21 1.89 8.39
C LYS A 47 18.41 1.25 9.05
N PHE A 48 19.27 2.06 9.67
CA PHE A 48 20.48 1.58 10.32
C PHE A 48 20.58 2.07 11.76
N TYR A 49 21.09 1.16 12.59
CA TYR A 49 21.43 1.39 13.98
C TYR A 49 22.88 1.00 14.21
N ARG A 50 23.50 1.54 15.25
CA ARG A 50 24.90 1.27 15.59
C ARG A 50 25.01 0.89 17.06
N ASP A 51 25.58 -0.28 17.34
CA ASP A 51 25.98 -0.66 18.69
C ASP A 51 27.31 0.00 19.02
N LEU A 52 27.29 0.90 20.00
CA LEU A 52 28.46 1.68 20.42
C LEU A 52 29.51 0.83 21.14
N LYS A 53 29.15 -0.35 21.68
CA LYS A 53 30.10 -1.25 22.35
C LYS A 53 30.95 -2.04 21.36
N SER A 54 30.31 -2.64 20.37
CA SER A 54 30.99 -3.47 19.36
C SER A 54 31.35 -2.73 18.08
N ASN A 55 30.82 -1.53 17.87
CA ASN A 55 30.87 -0.78 16.62
C ASN A 55 30.20 -1.48 15.42
N ASN A 56 29.37 -2.51 15.68
CA ASN A 56 28.62 -3.19 14.63
C ASN A 56 27.40 -2.39 14.19
N LEU A 57 27.06 -2.53 12.91
CA LEU A 57 25.85 -1.97 12.32
C LEU A 57 24.73 -3.00 12.30
N ILE A 58 23.52 -2.53 12.57
CA ILE A 58 22.30 -3.31 12.54
C ILE A 58 21.39 -2.68 11.50
N GLY A 59 21.17 -3.37 10.39
CA GLY A 59 20.28 -2.94 9.33
C GLY A 59 18.88 -3.54 9.48
N VAL A 60 17.85 -2.71 9.30
CA VAL A 60 16.46 -3.14 9.16
C VAL A 60 16.04 -2.87 7.73
N PHE A 61 15.71 -3.95 7.00
CA PHE A 61 15.34 -3.88 5.59
C PHE A 61 13.85 -4.18 5.43
N THR A 62 13.19 -3.38 4.60
CA THR A 62 11.82 -3.64 4.15
C THR A 62 11.83 -3.91 2.64
N SER A 63 10.83 -4.64 2.15
CA SER A 63 10.59 -4.80 0.71
C SER A 63 10.00 -3.54 0.07
N LEU A 64 9.53 -2.57 0.87
CA LEU A 64 8.87 -1.36 0.40
C LEU A 64 9.83 -0.17 0.43
N ILE A 65 9.90 0.56 -0.68
CA ILE A 65 10.62 1.83 -0.76
C ILE A 65 9.89 2.88 0.08
N ARG A 66 10.59 3.59 0.96
CA ARG A 66 10.03 4.55 1.92
C ARG A 66 10.35 6.01 1.61
N VAL A 67 11.27 6.26 0.68
CA VAL A 67 11.63 7.58 0.18
C VAL A 67 11.80 7.52 -1.33
N ASN A 68 11.45 8.58 -2.05
CA ASN A 68 11.66 8.67 -3.49
C ASN A 68 13.11 9.14 -3.83
N GLU A 69 13.38 9.34 -5.12
CA GLU A 69 14.68 9.81 -5.61
C GLU A 69 15.06 11.21 -5.10
N ASP A 70 14.07 12.06 -4.80
CA ASP A 70 14.26 13.39 -4.20
C ASP A 70 14.41 13.36 -2.67
N ASN A 71 14.55 12.17 -2.08
CA ASN A 71 14.65 11.96 -0.64
C ASN A 71 13.38 12.38 0.15
N VAL A 72 12.24 12.47 -0.53
CA VAL A 72 10.93 12.75 0.08
C VAL A 72 10.34 11.44 0.60
N LYS A 73 9.91 11.46 1.87
CA LYS A 73 9.24 10.33 2.51
C LYS A 73 7.93 10.01 1.82
N ILE A 74 7.73 8.73 1.51
CA ILE A 74 6.51 8.20 0.89
C ILE A 74 5.53 7.86 2.00
N GLU A 75 4.50 8.69 2.13
CA GLU A 75 3.34 8.48 2.98
C GLU A 75 2.12 8.32 2.07
N PRO A 76 1.78 7.08 1.69
CA PRO A 76 0.76 6.83 0.67
C PRO A 76 -0.63 7.14 1.23
N GLN A 77 -1.29 8.11 0.61
CA GLN A 77 -2.63 8.56 0.96
C GLN A 77 -3.31 9.17 -0.26
N TRP A 78 -4.63 9.09 -0.32
CA TRP A 78 -5.42 9.78 -1.33
C TRP A 78 -5.70 11.20 -0.86
N ILE A 79 -5.46 12.16 -1.75
CA ILE A 79 -5.72 13.58 -1.52
C ILE A 79 -6.91 13.95 -2.38
N LYS A 80 -7.99 14.42 -1.75
CA LYS A 80 -9.18 14.88 -2.49
C LYS A 80 -8.93 16.26 -3.09
N GLN A 81 -9.18 16.41 -4.39
CA GLN A 81 -9.04 17.67 -5.14
C GLN A 81 -10.30 17.92 -5.96
N GLY A 82 -11.24 18.69 -5.42
CA GLY A 82 -12.57 18.85 -6.02
C GLY A 82 -13.34 17.54 -6.01
N ASP A 83 -13.76 17.07 -7.19
CA ASP A 83 -14.43 15.79 -7.39
C ASP A 83 -13.48 14.61 -7.63
N ASP A 84 -12.17 14.89 -7.73
CA ASP A 84 -11.14 13.91 -7.99
C ASP A 84 -10.38 13.50 -6.73
N TYR A 85 -9.67 12.37 -6.84
CA TYR A 85 -8.66 11.94 -5.89
C TYR A 85 -7.33 11.79 -6.59
N VAL A 86 -6.26 12.31 -5.98
CA VAL A 86 -4.88 12.14 -6.47
C VAL A 86 -4.05 11.43 -5.41
N SER A 87 -3.11 10.59 -5.84
CA SER A 87 -2.15 9.99 -4.92
C SER A 87 -1.23 11.06 -4.33
N SER A 88 -0.90 10.95 -3.05
CA SER A 88 0.24 11.65 -2.46
C SER A 88 1.56 11.28 -3.14
N PRO A 89 2.67 12.01 -2.88
CA PRO A 89 3.98 11.65 -3.40
C PRO A 89 4.32 10.17 -3.16
N ASN A 90 4.61 9.46 -4.26
CA ASN A 90 4.91 8.03 -4.30
C ASN A 90 5.84 7.75 -5.50
N LEU A 91 6.15 6.48 -5.76
CA LEU A 91 6.93 6.05 -6.94
C LEU A 91 6.11 6.05 -8.25
N PHE A 92 4.86 6.48 -8.17
CA PHE A 92 3.93 6.60 -9.29
C PHE A 92 3.01 7.79 -9.02
N ALA A 93 2.34 8.26 -10.07
CA ALA A 93 1.25 9.20 -9.97
C ALA A 93 -0.06 8.48 -10.32
N CYS A 94 -1.12 8.74 -9.55
CA CYS A 94 -2.44 8.21 -9.85
C CYS A 94 -3.52 9.26 -9.61
N ARG A 95 -4.49 9.33 -10.52
CA ARG A 95 -5.68 10.18 -10.43
C ARG A 95 -6.92 9.32 -10.61
N VAL A 96 -7.96 9.62 -9.84
CA VAL A 96 -9.26 8.96 -9.89
C VAL A 96 -10.33 10.02 -10.08
N SER A 97 -11.10 9.88 -11.16
CA SER A 97 -12.23 10.75 -11.51
C SER A 97 -13.49 9.89 -11.65
N GLY A 98 -14.38 9.95 -10.66
CA GLY A 98 -15.53 9.04 -10.59
C GLY A 98 -15.09 7.58 -10.39
N LYS A 99 -15.17 6.75 -11.44
CA LYS A 99 -14.69 5.35 -11.45
C LYS A 99 -13.41 5.16 -12.26
N LYS A 100 -13.09 6.13 -13.13
CA LYS A 100 -11.95 6.12 -14.03
C LYS A 100 -10.67 6.31 -13.21
N VAL A 101 -9.70 5.44 -13.46
CA VAL A 101 -8.38 5.48 -12.82
C VAL A 101 -7.35 5.74 -13.90
N GLU A 102 -6.51 6.74 -13.67
CA GLU A 102 -5.35 7.08 -14.50
C GLU A 102 -4.09 6.84 -13.66
N PHE A 103 -3.23 5.95 -14.12
CA PHE A 103 -2.00 5.56 -13.42
C PHE A 103 -0.79 5.82 -14.32
N SER A 104 0.29 6.33 -13.72
CA SER A 104 1.55 6.63 -14.41
C SER A 104 2.76 6.26 -13.55
N ALA A 105 3.62 5.39 -14.08
CA ALA A 105 4.90 5.00 -13.49
C ALA A 105 5.94 4.75 -14.60
N GLY A 106 6.28 5.79 -15.36
CA GLY A 106 7.08 5.69 -16.58
C GLY A 106 6.31 5.16 -17.80
N LYS A 107 5.30 4.32 -17.58
CA LYS A 107 4.24 3.98 -18.53
C LYS A 107 2.89 4.43 -18.00
N GLN A 108 1.89 4.53 -18.87
CA GLN A 108 0.55 4.95 -18.51
C GLN A 108 -0.47 3.85 -18.77
N ILE A 109 -1.48 3.81 -17.91
CA ILE A 109 -2.70 3.04 -18.12
C ILE A 109 -3.90 3.78 -17.54
N VAL A 110 -5.01 3.66 -18.26
CA VAL A 110 -6.31 4.17 -17.88
C VAL A 110 -7.29 3.01 -17.89
N TRP A 111 -8.14 2.92 -16.87
CA TRP A 111 -9.23 1.94 -16.85
C TRP A 111 -10.45 2.47 -16.12
N GLU A 112 -11.63 1.98 -16.51
CA GLU A 112 -12.90 2.37 -15.92
C GLU A 112 -13.82 1.13 -15.78
N PRO A 113 -13.76 0.44 -14.63
CA PRO A 113 -14.50 -0.79 -14.46
C PRO A 113 -16.02 -0.65 -14.49
N GLN A 114 -16.65 -1.65 -15.10
CA GLN A 114 -18.08 -1.93 -15.06
C GLN A 114 -18.32 -3.30 -14.42
N LEU A 115 -19.31 -3.37 -13.54
CA LEU A 115 -19.69 -4.58 -12.83
C LEU A 115 -21.02 -5.08 -13.38
N PHE A 116 -21.15 -6.37 -13.66
CA PHE A 116 -22.38 -7.01 -14.10
C PHE A 116 -22.70 -8.18 -13.18
N LEU A 117 -23.99 -8.34 -12.84
CA LEU A 117 -24.53 -9.51 -12.16
C LEU A 117 -25.57 -10.16 -13.08
N ASN A 118 -25.34 -11.40 -13.48
CA ASN A 118 -26.20 -12.13 -14.44
C ASN A 118 -26.51 -11.30 -15.70
N GLY A 119 -25.48 -10.61 -16.23
CA GLY A 119 -25.58 -9.77 -17.42
C GLY A 119 -26.20 -8.38 -17.22
N ILE A 120 -26.65 -8.04 -16.01
CA ILE A 120 -27.21 -6.71 -15.69
C ILE A 120 -26.14 -5.84 -15.04
N GLU A 121 -25.88 -4.67 -15.61
CA GLU A 121 -24.91 -3.72 -15.06
C GLU A 121 -25.34 -3.23 -13.67
N GLN A 122 -24.37 -3.20 -12.76
CA GLN A 122 -24.49 -2.73 -11.40
C GLN A 122 -23.77 -1.39 -11.27
N PHE A 123 -24.45 -0.41 -10.67
CA PHE A 123 -23.93 0.94 -10.48
C PHE A 123 -23.46 1.13 -9.03
N CYS A 124 -22.53 2.05 -8.83
CA CYS A 124 -21.99 2.36 -7.52
C CYS A 124 -22.27 3.80 -7.09
N GLY A 125 -22.17 4.05 -5.78
CA GLY A 125 -22.11 5.40 -5.24
C GLY A 125 -20.80 6.14 -5.55
N LYS A 126 -20.66 7.35 -4.99
CA LYS A 126 -19.40 8.10 -5.04
C LYS A 126 -18.31 7.39 -4.23
N ALA A 127 -17.07 7.46 -4.69
CA ALA A 127 -15.93 6.98 -3.95
C ALA A 127 -15.77 7.75 -2.62
N LYS A 128 -15.36 7.05 -1.56
CA LYS A 128 -14.95 7.67 -0.29
C LYS A 128 -13.58 7.15 0.15
N ILE A 129 -12.82 7.99 0.84
CA ILE A 129 -11.57 7.61 1.48
C ILE A 129 -11.89 6.87 2.78
N LEU A 130 -11.28 5.71 3.02
CA LEU A 130 -11.35 5.03 4.31
C LEU A 130 -10.33 5.65 5.28
N LEU A 131 -10.76 5.89 6.52
CA LEU A 131 -9.90 6.45 7.57
C LEU A 131 -8.76 5.50 7.95
N VAL A 132 -9.03 4.20 7.93
CA VAL A 132 -8.09 3.14 8.28
C VAL A 132 -8.13 2.09 7.18
N ASP A 133 -6.97 1.62 6.75
CA ASP A 133 -6.82 0.53 5.80
C ASP A 133 -7.32 -0.79 6.40
N PRO A 134 -8.30 -1.47 5.79
CA PRO A 134 -8.81 -2.74 6.29
C PRO A 134 -7.77 -3.88 6.35
N PHE A 135 -6.65 -3.77 5.61
CA PHE A 135 -5.59 -4.79 5.60
C PHE A 135 -4.43 -4.48 6.54
N ASN A 136 -4.25 -3.23 6.93
CA ASN A 136 -3.15 -2.82 7.78
C ASN A 136 -3.50 -1.53 8.52
N GLU A 137 -3.91 -1.67 9.77
CA GLU A 137 -4.35 -0.55 10.63
C GLU A 137 -3.34 0.60 10.78
N ASN A 138 -2.06 0.39 10.43
CA ASN A 138 -1.03 1.43 10.43
C ASN A 138 -1.09 2.36 9.21
N TYR A 139 -1.94 2.07 8.23
CA TYR A 139 -2.17 2.92 7.06
C TYR A 139 -3.52 3.63 7.18
N HIS A 140 -3.51 4.92 6.82
CA HIS A 140 -4.66 5.80 6.92
C HIS A 140 -4.85 6.56 5.60
N GLY A 141 -6.11 6.72 5.18
CA GLY A 141 -6.44 7.51 4.00
C GLY A 141 -5.94 6.93 2.67
N ASN A 142 -5.41 5.70 2.65
CA ASN A 142 -4.76 5.10 1.48
C ASN A 142 -5.69 4.18 0.67
N VAL A 143 -6.95 4.06 1.05
CA VAL A 143 -7.95 3.24 0.34
C VAL A 143 -9.13 4.10 -0.09
N LEU A 144 -9.47 4.04 -1.37
CA LEU A 144 -10.76 4.49 -1.89
C LEU A 144 -11.73 3.31 -1.93
N GLU A 145 -12.97 3.53 -1.49
CA GLU A 145 -14.06 2.55 -1.52
C GLU A 145 -15.21 3.06 -2.40
N TRP A 146 -15.67 2.21 -3.32
CA TRP A 146 -16.99 2.31 -3.96
C TRP A 146 -17.88 1.19 -3.46
N ASP A 147 -19.15 1.53 -3.22
CA ASP A 147 -20.19 0.59 -2.82
C ASP A 147 -21.14 0.35 -4.00
N TYR A 148 -21.21 -0.91 -4.45
CA TYR A 148 -22.09 -1.37 -5.52
C TYR A 148 -23.37 -2.06 -4.97
N GLY A 149 -23.58 -2.05 -3.65
CA GLY A 149 -24.67 -2.76 -2.97
C GLY A 149 -24.42 -4.26 -2.83
N ILE A 150 -23.97 -4.94 -3.90
CA ILE A 150 -23.64 -6.38 -3.88
C ILE A 150 -22.20 -6.67 -3.47
N CYS A 151 -21.31 -5.70 -3.65
CA CYS A 151 -19.90 -5.79 -3.30
C CYS A 151 -19.30 -4.40 -3.09
N LYS A 152 -18.07 -4.39 -2.59
CA LYS A 152 -17.25 -3.18 -2.48
C LYS A 152 -16.06 -3.28 -3.42
N ARG A 153 -15.77 -2.19 -4.12
CA ARG A 153 -14.53 -2.04 -4.89
C ARG A 153 -13.58 -1.19 -4.07
N TRP A 154 -12.37 -1.69 -3.84
CA TRP A 154 -11.32 -0.95 -3.13
C TRP A 154 -10.13 -0.69 -4.03
N LEU A 155 -9.66 0.55 -4.02
CA LEU A 155 -8.42 0.96 -4.67
C LEU A 155 -7.45 1.49 -3.61
N ARG A 156 -6.41 0.69 -3.35
CA ARG A 156 -5.46 0.86 -2.25
C ARG A 156 -4.10 1.26 -2.78
N ILE A 157 -3.50 2.30 -2.21
CA ILE A 157 -2.11 2.67 -2.47
C ILE A 157 -1.23 2.32 -1.27
N ILE A 158 -0.06 1.79 -1.58
CA ILE A 158 1.06 1.64 -0.64
C ILE A 158 2.34 2.12 -1.35
N PRO A 159 3.50 2.18 -0.69
CA PRO A 159 4.70 2.64 -1.35
C PRO A 159 5.06 1.70 -2.52
N GLY A 160 5.11 2.24 -3.74
CA GLY A 160 5.45 1.49 -4.96
C GLY A 160 4.35 0.61 -5.56
N TYR A 161 3.16 0.51 -4.94
CA TYR A 161 2.10 -0.35 -5.45
C TYR A 161 0.71 0.29 -5.37
N LEU A 162 -0.10 -0.03 -6.37
CA LEU A 162 -1.54 0.20 -6.41
C LEU A 162 -2.23 -1.17 -6.48
N PHE A 163 -3.19 -1.41 -5.59
CA PHE A 163 -3.97 -2.64 -5.55
C PHE A 163 -5.45 -2.34 -5.74
N GLU A 164 -6.06 -3.09 -6.63
CA GLU A 164 -7.51 -3.12 -6.78
C GLU A 164 -8.06 -4.42 -6.22
N ARG A 165 -9.18 -4.36 -5.50
CA ARG A 165 -9.86 -5.53 -4.96
C ARG A 165 -11.37 -5.38 -5.01
N TRP A 166 -12.04 -6.50 -5.23
CA TRP A 166 -13.49 -6.62 -5.18
C TRP A 166 -13.86 -7.51 -4.00
N ILE A 167 -14.65 -6.97 -3.06
CA ILE A 167 -14.97 -7.60 -1.78
C ILE A 167 -16.46 -7.92 -1.74
N PHE A 168 -16.80 -9.21 -1.77
CA PHE A 168 -18.18 -9.72 -1.72
C PHE A 168 -18.48 -10.18 -0.30
N GLN A 169 -19.26 -9.40 0.45
CA GLN A 169 -19.61 -9.76 1.84
C GLN A 169 -20.52 -11.00 1.92
N SER A 170 -21.25 -11.29 0.85
CA SER A 170 -22.11 -12.45 0.71
C SER A 170 -22.09 -12.96 -0.72
N ASN A 171 -22.52 -14.20 -0.94
CA ASN A 171 -22.63 -14.77 -2.27
C ASN A 171 -23.64 -13.96 -3.11
N PRO A 172 -23.24 -13.40 -4.27
CA PRO A 172 -24.11 -12.58 -5.11
C PRO A 172 -25.23 -13.36 -5.83
N GLN A 173 -25.28 -14.69 -5.69
CA GLN A 173 -26.28 -15.58 -6.29
C GLN A 173 -26.33 -15.51 -7.83
N GLY A 174 -25.16 -15.44 -8.47
CA GLY A 174 -25.06 -15.35 -9.92
C GLY A 174 -23.64 -15.21 -10.42
N GLU A 175 -23.48 -15.23 -11.75
CA GLU A 175 -22.21 -14.90 -12.41
C GLU A 175 -21.94 -13.41 -12.18
N VAL A 176 -20.76 -13.11 -11.65
CA VAL A 176 -20.26 -11.75 -11.58
C VAL A 176 -19.22 -11.54 -12.67
N ARG A 177 -19.41 -10.49 -13.45
CA ARG A 177 -18.46 -10.10 -14.49
C ARG A 177 -17.99 -8.68 -14.27
N ILE A 178 -16.68 -8.48 -14.29
CA ILE A 178 -16.04 -7.17 -14.20
C ILE A 178 -15.36 -6.92 -15.54
N LYS A 179 -15.77 -5.86 -16.23
CA LYS A 179 -15.09 -5.38 -17.44
C LYS A 179 -14.24 -4.18 -17.07
N HIS A 180 -12.93 -4.27 -17.24
CA HIS A 180 -12.01 -3.22 -16.77
C HIS A 180 -11.87 -2.06 -17.76
N ASN A 181 -12.15 -2.28 -19.05
CA ASN A 181 -12.07 -1.25 -20.10
C ASN A 181 -10.71 -0.55 -20.11
N CYS A 182 -9.63 -1.35 -20.17
CA CYS A 182 -8.26 -0.85 -20.06
C CYS A 182 -7.72 -0.28 -21.37
N ILE A 183 -7.00 0.83 -21.27
CA ILE A 183 -6.26 1.46 -22.38
C ILE A 183 -4.87 1.84 -21.86
N GLY A 184 -3.81 1.42 -22.55
CA GLY A 184 -2.44 1.81 -22.25
C GLY A 184 -1.41 0.70 -22.44
N ASP A 185 -0.18 0.98 -22.01
CA ASP A 185 1.00 0.14 -22.29
C ASP A 185 1.39 -0.76 -21.10
N MET A 186 0.57 -0.75 -20.06
CA MET A 186 0.73 -1.62 -18.90
C MET A 186 -0.33 -2.70 -18.88
N GLN A 187 0.01 -3.85 -18.30
CA GLN A 187 -0.95 -4.90 -17.98
C GLN A 187 -1.34 -4.77 -16.51
N LEU A 188 -2.64 -4.84 -16.21
CA LEU A 188 -3.13 -4.95 -14.85
C LEU A 188 -3.06 -6.41 -14.40
N GLY A 189 -2.73 -6.62 -13.13
CA GLY A 189 -2.88 -7.92 -12.47
C GLY A 189 -4.33 -8.10 -12.03
N PHE A 190 -5.09 -8.85 -12.82
CA PHE A 190 -6.51 -9.17 -12.57
C PHE A 190 -6.69 -10.40 -11.65
N GLY A 191 -7.91 -10.60 -11.16
CA GLY A 191 -8.30 -11.79 -10.37
C GLY A 191 -8.25 -11.58 -8.85
N GLY A 192 -8.46 -10.34 -8.39
CA GLY A 192 -8.29 -9.92 -6.99
C GLY A 192 -9.53 -10.03 -6.10
N ALA A 193 -10.50 -10.87 -6.44
CA ALA A 193 -11.79 -10.94 -5.74
C ALA A 193 -11.70 -11.75 -4.43
N ARG A 194 -12.44 -11.31 -3.39
CA ARG A 194 -12.48 -11.96 -2.08
C ARG A 194 -13.87 -12.00 -1.48
N ASP A 195 -14.12 -13.01 -0.65
CA ASP A 195 -15.31 -13.08 0.20
C ASP A 195 -15.18 -12.21 1.48
N GLY A 196 -16.26 -12.09 2.23
CA GLY A 196 -16.30 -11.33 3.50
C GLY A 196 -15.42 -11.90 4.62
N ARG A 197 -14.83 -13.09 4.43
CA ARG A 197 -13.88 -13.74 5.34
C ARG A 197 -12.44 -13.65 4.84
N TRP A 198 -12.20 -12.92 3.74
CA TRP A 198 -10.90 -12.72 3.10
C TRP A 198 -10.34 -13.92 2.36
N PHE A 199 -11.17 -14.90 2.01
CA PHE A 199 -10.76 -15.96 1.09
C PHE A 199 -10.82 -15.46 -0.34
N ASP A 200 -9.80 -15.81 -1.13
CA ASP A 200 -9.77 -15.50 -2.56
C ASP A 200 -10.90 -16.28 -3.27
N LEU A 201 -11.62 -15.60 -4.15
CA LEU A 201 -12.62 -16.21 -5.02
C LEU A 201 -11.93 -16.63 -6.33
N GLU A 202 -12.34 -17.78 -6.87
CA GLU A 202 -11.86 -18.19 -8.19
C GLU A 202 -12.38 -17.21 -9.24
N ALA A 203 -11.47 -16.70 -10.07
CA ALA A 203 -11.80 -15.80 -11.16
C ALA A 203 -11.18 -16.32 -12.45
N THR A 204 -11.97 -16.36 -13.52
CA THR A 204 -11.47 -16.58 -14.88
C THR A 204 -11.18 -15.22 -15.50
N VAL A 205 -9.92 -14.97 -15.85
CA VAL A 205 -9.48 -13.73 -16.50
C VAL A 205 -9.42 -13.95 -18.01
N THR A 206 -10.17 -13.15 -18.78
CA THR A 206 -10.14 -13.16 -20.24
C THR A 206 -9.86 -11.77 -20.77
N SER A 207 -8.62 -11.51 -21.21
CA SER A 207 -8.17 -10.19 -21.66
C SER A 207 -8.33 -9.12 -20.58
N ASP A 208 -9.40 -8.33 -20.65
CA ASP A 208 -9.76 -7.21 -19.78
C ASP A 208 -11.04 -7.47 -18.97
N GLU A 209 -11.54 -8.71 -18.99
CA GLU A 209 -12.68 -9.15 -18.19
C GLU A 209 -12.25 -10.14 -17.09
N GLU A 210 -12.90 -10.07 -15.93
CA GLU A 210 -12.87 -11.08 -14.87
C GLU A 210 -14.28 -11.66 -14.71
N ILE A 211 -14.38 -12.98 -14.65
CA ILE A 211 -15.61 -13.71 -14.35
C ILE A 211 -15.41 -14.47 -13.04
N ILE A 212 -16.25 -14.17 -12.04
CA ILE A 212 -16.22 -14.73 -10.67
C ILE A 212 -17.50 -15.55 -10.45
#